data_AF-A0A653R2Z9-F1
#
_entry.id   AF-A0A653R2Z9-F1
#
_cell.length_a   1.000
_cell.length_b   1.000
_cell.length_c   1.000
_cell.angle_alpha   90.00
_cell.angle_beta   90.00
_cell.angle_gamma   90.00
#
_symmetry.space_group_name_H-M   'P 1'
#
loop_
_entity.id
_entity.type
_entity.pdbx_description
1 polymer ?
#
loop_
_entity_poly.entity_id
_entity_poly.type
_entity_poly.pdbx_seq_one_letter_code
_entity_poly.pdbx_strand_id
1 'polypeptide(L)'
;MLAYLACPARALQLANRMLLVGVLLLLSGLLGAYGLEAQLSMGSLVTAHSLTIIGPGLLKLGYVLRLAAQQHLRKQQESCCAVA
;
A
#
# COMPACT_ATOMS: atom_id res chain seq x y z
N MET A 1 -11.21 2.28 15.38
CA MET A 1 -10.27 2.09 14.24
C MET A 1 -9.15 1.10 14.55
N LEU A 2 -8.43 1.19 15.69
CA LEU A 2 -7.33 0.27 16.03
C LEU A 2 -7.72 -1.22 16.14
N ALA A 3 -8.94 -1.53 16.61
CA ALA A 3 -9.44 -2.90 16.70
C ALA A 3 -9.55 -3.63 15.35
N TYR A 4 -9.67 -2.90 14.22
CA TYR A 4 -9.70 -3.51 12.90
C TYR A 4 -8.35 -4.12 12.50
N LEU A 5 -7.25 -3.49 12.93
CA LEU A 5 -5.88 -3.98 12.71
C LEU A 5 -5.49 -5.09 13.71
N ALA A 6 -6.26 -5.31 14.77
CA ALA A 6 -5.99 -6.33 15.77
C ALA A 6 -6.13 -7.75 15.22
N CYS A 7 -6.96 -7.95 14.19
CA CYS A 7 -7.01 -9.22 13.46
C CYS A 7 -5.95 -9.22 12.36
N PRO A 8 -4.88 -10.03 12.47
CA PRO A 8 -3.77 -9.93 11.54
C PRO A 8 -4.15 -10.35 10.11
N ALA A 9 -5.14 -11.22 9.93
CA ALA A 9 -5.68 -11.55 8.60
C ALA A 9 -6.35 -10.35 7.90
N ARG A 10 -7.13 -9.55 8.64
CA ARG A 10 -7.75 -8.32 8.11
C ARG A 10 -6.71 -7.23 7.83
N ALA A 11 -5.71 -7.11 8.70
CA ALA A 11 -4.58 -6.21 8.49
C ALA A 11 -3.80 -6.58 7.22
N LEU A 12 -3.57 -7.87 6.96
CA LEU A 12 -2.92 -8.35 5.74
C LEU A 12 -3.74 -8.05 4.48
N GLN A 13 -5.06 -8.23 4.53
CA GLN A 13 -5.95 -7.89 3.42
C GLN A 13 -5.95 -6.39 3.13
N LEU A 14 -5.98 -5.54 4.17
CA LEU A 14 -5.86 -4.09 4.02
C LEU A 14 -4.50 -3.72 3.42
N ALA A 15 -3.41 -4.32 3.90
CA ALA A 15 -2.08 -4.09 3.38
C ALA A 15 -1.98 -4.43 1.88
N ASN A 16 -2.52 -5.58 1.46
CA ASN A 16 -2.54 -5.98 0.05
C ASN A 16 -3.37 -5.02 -0.81
N ARG A 17 -4.50 -4.51 -0.29
CA ARG A 17 -5.28 -3.47 -0.98
C ARG A 17 -4.51 -2.16 -1.11
N MET A 18 -3.83 -1.71 -0.06
CA MET A 18 -2.97 -0.52 -0.10
C MET A 18 -1.84 -0.69 -1.13
N LEU A 19 -1.22 -1.87 -1.19
CA LEU A 19 -0.21 -2.19 -2.19
C LEU A 19 -0.78 -2.12 -3.61
N LEU A 20 -1.92 -2.75 -3.87
CA LEU A 20 -2.56 -2.74 -5.19
C LEU A 20 -2.93 -1.32 -5.62
N VAL A 21 -3.60 -0.57 -4.76
CA VAL A 21 -3.98 0.83 -5.02
C VAL A 21 -2.74 1.68 -5.23
N GLY A 22 -1.69 1.50 -4.42
CA GLY A 22 -0.43 2.24 -4.55
C GLY A 22 0.26 2.00 -5.90
N VAL A 23 0.27 0.76 -6.40
CA VAL A 23 0.81 0.43 -7.72
C VAL A 23 -0.02 1.10 -8.81
N LEU A 24 -1.34 0.98 -8.75
CA LEU A 24 -2.23 1.59 -9.75
C LEU A 24 -2.05 3.11 -9.79
N LEU A 25 -2.01 3.76 -8.63
CA LEU A 25 -1.82 5.20 -8.52
C LEU A 25 -0.46 5.64 -9.08
N LEU A 26 0.62 4.90 -8.75
CA LEU A 26 1.96 5.19 -9.24
C LEU A 26 2.03 5.03 -10.76
N LEU A 27 1.48 3.96 -11.32
CA LEU A 27 1.46 3.73 -12.77
C LEU A 27 0.66 4.82 -13.49
N SER A 28 -0.53 5.18 -13.00
CA SER A 28 -1.31 6.28 -13.55
C SER A 28 -0.57 7.62 -13.48
N GLY A 29 0.08 7.91 -12.35
CA GLY A 29 0.91 9.10 -12.19
C GLY A 29 2.10 9.12 -13.15
N LEU A 30 2.78 7.99 -13.34
CA LEU A 30 3.93 7.88 -14.24
C LEU A 30 3.52 8.06 -15.71
N LEU A 31 2.43 7.41 -16.13
CA LEU A 31 1.87 7.58 -17.48
C LEU A 31 1.43 9.03 -17.72
N GLY A 32 0.75 9.65 -16.75
CA GLY A 32 0.31 11.04 -16.89
C GLY A 32 1.48 12.02 -16.92
N ALA A 33 2.41 11.91 -15.98
CA ALA A 33 3.48 12.88 -15.79
C ALA A 33 4.55 12.81 -16.88
N TYR A 34 4.84 11.62 -17.41
CA TYR A 34 5.94 11.43 -18.35
C TYR A 34 5.52 10.90 -19.72
N GLY A 35 4.35 10.25 -19.83
CA GLY A 35 3.88 9.67 -21.10
C GLY A 35 2.88 10.56 -21.87
N LEU A 36 2.09 11.36 -21.15
CA LEU A 36 0.99 12.15 -21.72
C LEU A 36 1.18 13.66 -21.49
N GLU A 37 2.39 14.10 -21.13
CA GLU A 37 2.66 15.48 -20.71
C GLU A 37 2.16 16.53 -21.71
N ALA A 38 2.32 16.27 -23.02
CA ALA A 38 1.93 17.19 -24.09
C ALA A 38 0.41 17.33 -24.27
N GLN A 39 -0.38 16.42 -23.70
CA GLN A 39 -1.84 16.35 -23.85
C GLN A 39 -2.57 16.85 -22.60
N LEU A 40 -1.83 17.06 -21.50
CA LEU A 40 -2.38 17.40 -20.19
C LEU A 40 -2.30 18.91 -19.93
N SER A 41 -3.36 19.47 -19.36
CA SER A 41 -3.33 20.82 -18.80
C SER A 41 -2.35 20.91 -17.62
N MET A 42 -1.91 22.12 -17.28
CA MET A 42 -0.99 22.35 -16.16
C MET A 42 -1.50 21.74 -14.84
N GLY A 43 -2.79 21.90 -14.52
CA GLY A 43 -3.37 21.34 -13.29
C GLY A 43 -3.38 19.81 -13.27
N SER A 44 -3.69 19.19 -14.40
CA SER A 44 -3.65 17.72 -14.52
C SER A 44 -2.23 17.16 -14.48
N LEU A 45 -1.24 17.88 -15.01
CA LEU A 45 0.16 17.50 -14.92
C LEU A 45 0.67 17.54 -13.46
N VAL A 46 0.32 18.59 -12.71
CA VAL A 46 0.62 18.69 -11.27
C VAL A 46 -0.04 17.56 -10.50
N THR A 47 -1.28 17.21 -10.84
CA THR A 47 -1.97 16.07 -10.24
C THR A 47 -1.23 14.77 -10.55
N ALA A 48 -0.81 14.54 -11.80
CA ALA A 48 -0.06 13.35 -12.20
C ALA A 48 1.27 13.21 -11.43
N HIS A 49 2.04 14.29 -11.27
CA HIS A 49 3.23 14.29 -10.42
C HIS A 49 2.90 14.06 -8.93
N SER A 50 1.78 14.58 -8.44
CA SER A 50 1.35 14.32 -7.07
C SER A 50 1.06 12.82 -6.86
N LEU A 51 0.49 12.15 -7.86
CA LEU A 51 0.29 10.69 -7.83
C LEU A 51 1.61 9.92 -7.76
N THR A 52 2.70 10.39 -8.39
CA THR A 52 4.02 9.75 -8.29
C THR A 52 4.69 9.95 -6.92
N ILE A 53 4.20 10.87 -6.09
CA ILE A 53 4.63 11.04 -4.69
C ILE A 53 3.75 10.20 -3.75
N ILE A 54 2.42 10.26 -3.93
CA ILE A 54 1.46 9.56 -3.08
C ILE A 54 1.55 8.04 -3.28
N GLY A 55 1.69 7.57 -4.52
CA GLY A 55 1.76 6.14 -4.87
C GLY A 55 2.86 5.38 -4.11
N PRO A 56 4.14 5.79 -4.20
CA PRO A 56 5.24 5.17 -3.45
C PRO A 56 5.08 5.28 -1.93
N GLY A 57 4.50 6.39 -1.44
CA GLY A 57 4.15 6.54 -0.03
C GLY A 57 3.17 5.46 0.43
N LEU A 58 2.09 5.25 -0.34
CA LEU A 58 1.08 4.23 -0.05
C LEU A 58 1.66 2.81 -0.13
N LEU A 59 2.56 2.55 -1.09
CA LEU A 59 3.27 1.27 -1.21
C LEU A 59 4.14 0.97 0.01
N LYS A 60 4.94 1.94 0.47
CA LYS A 60 5.79 1.77 1.66
C LYS A 60 4.96 1.47 2.89
N LEU A 61 3.89 2.24 3.13
CA LEU A 61 2.99 2.01 4.26
C LEU A 61 2.28 0.65 4.18
N GLY A 62 1.78 0.28 3.00
CA GLY A 62 1.17 -1.02 2.76
C GLY A 62 2.14 -2.18 3.00
N TYR A 63 3.39 -2.05 2.57
CA TYR A 63 4.42 -3.07 2.77
C TYR A 63 4.77 -3.25 4.25
N VAL A 64 4.99 -2.16 4.98
CA VAL A 64 5.25 -2.21 6.43
C VAL A 64 4.08 -2.85 7.16
N LEU A 65 2.83 -2.51 6.82
CA LEU A 65 1.64 -3.13 7.41
C LEU A 65 1.57 -4.63 7.09
N ARG A 66 1.89 -5.03 5.85
CA ARG A 66 1.94 -6.45 5.45
C ARG A 66 2.96 -7.20 6.30
N LEU A 67 4.17 -6.67 6.43
CA LEU A 67 5.25 -7.29 7.20
C LEU A 67 4.87 -7.40 8.68
N ALA A 68 4.30 -6.34 9.26
CA ALA A 68 3.81 -6.36 10.64
C ALA A 68 2.73 -7.44 10.84
N ALA A 69 1.74 -7.52 9.95
CA ALA A 69 0.68 -8.53 10.03
C ALA A 69 1.24 -9.97 9.93
N GLN A 70 2.20 -10.22 9.03
CA GLN A 70 2.86 -11.52 8.90
C GLN A 70 3.68 -11.87 10.14
N GLN A 71 4.38 -10.90 10.73
CA GLN A 71 5.13 -11.09 11.98
C GLN A 71 4.19 -11.48 13.13
N HIS A 72 3.02 -10.84 13.24
CA HIS A 72 2.02 -11.21 14.23
C HIS A 72 1.46 -12.62 14.04
N LEU A 73 1.15 -13.02 12.80
CA LEU A 73 0.70 -14.39 12.48
C LEU A 73 1.75 -15.43 12.88
N ARG A 74 3.03 -15.17 12.57
CA ARG A 74 4.12 -16.09 12.91
C ARG A 74 4.26 -16.27 14.42
N LYS A 75 4.20 -15.18 15.20
CA LYS A 75 4.25 -15.25 16.67
C LYS A 75 3.07 -16.04 17.28
N GLN A 76 1.87 -15.89 16.73
CA GLN A 76 0.72 -16.67 17.19
C GLN A 76 0.87 -18.17 16.88
N GLN A 77 1.40 -18.50 15.70
CA GLN A 77 1.69 -19.89 15.33
C GLN A 77 2.76 -20.52 16.24
N GLU A 78 3.85 -19.80 16.51
CA GLU A 78 4.91 -20.24 17.44
C GLU A 78 4.37 -20.47 18.86
N SER A 79 3.45 -19.61 19.33
CA SER A 79 2.81 -19.77 20.65
C SER A 79 1.89 -21.00 20.72
N CYS A 80 1.20 -21.33 19.61
CA CYS A 80 0.37 -22.54 19.52
C CYS A 80 1.23 -23.80 19.58
N CYS A 81 2.36 -23.83 18.85
CA CYS A 81 3.30 -24.95 18.87
C CYS A 81 4.11 -25.08 20.17
N ALA A 82 4.28 -24.02 20.94
CA ALA A 82 4.95 -24.06 22.24
C ALA A 82 4.06 -24.59 23.38
N VAL A 83 2.74 -24.66 23.17
CA VAL A 83 1.74 -25.14 24.15
C VAL A 83 1.25 -26.57 23.85
N ALA A 84 1.55 -27.10 22.66
CA ALA A 84 1.22 -28.47 22.23
C ALA A 84 2.39 -29.44 22.49
#